data_AF-A0A2M8DE79-F1
#
_entry.id   AF-A0A2M8DE79-F1
#
_cell.length_a   1.000
_cell.length_b   1.000
_cell.length_c   1.000
_cell.angle_alpha   90.00
_cell.angle_beta   90.00
_cell.angle_gamma   90.00
#
_symmetry.space_group_name_H-M   'P 1'
#
loop_
_entity.id
_entity.type
_entity.pdbx_description
1 polymer ?
#
loop_
_entity_poly.entity_id
_entity_poly.type
_entity_poly.pdbx_seq_one_letter_code
_entity_poly.pdbx_strand_id
1 'polypeptide(L)'
;SQIDLVKKGDVLVAPQTNPDYVPAMKKAVAIVTEKGGRTSHAAIVSRELGIPAVVGTGNATQVLKNAQIITVNGTTGEVFAGKALITDISNHSNIKLNHHKTLTKVYVNLAEPEIANKVSMMNVDGVGLLRAEFMIAEIGTHPKEFIRQKKEQIFINHLTRDLNKFVIAFSPRPVIYRATDFKTNEYRHLKGGKDFEPQEENPMLGFRGASRYIADPHCFNMELQAIKNIWENGFQNLHLMIPFVRAPWELIKIKELVKLSGLYDYPGFKLLIMVEVPSCALNLEEFIKIGIDGVSIGTNDLTMMIMGVDRDNQEVANVYDERTPLIINILENIVSTCAKHGITSSICGQAASDYPEIVERLVKAGITSVSINPDTVDRTRDLIFQIEKKHFEFKK
;
A
#
# COMPACT_ATOMS: atom_id res chain seq x y z
N SER A 1 3.87 8.70 -23.88
CA SER A 1 2.50 8.20 -23.63
C SER A 1 1.53 9.38 -23.76
N GLN A 2 0.23 9.15 -23.90
CA GLN A 2 -0.81 10.20 -23.98
C GLN A 2 -1.40 10.55 -22.60
N ILE A 3 -0.71 10.20 -21.51
CA ILE A 3 -1.17 10.33 -20.11
C ILE A 3 -1.56 11.78 -19.79
N ASP A 4 -0.82 12.75 -20.32
CA ASP A 4 -1.06 14.17 -20.08
C ASP A 4 -2.34 14.71 -20.75
N LEU A 5 -2.94 13.94 -21.67
CA LEU A 5 -4.17 14.34 -22.36
C LEU A 5 -5.44 14.06 -21.54
N VAL A 6 -5.34 13.24 -20.49
CA VAL A 6 -6.49 12.87 -19.65
C VAL A 6 -6.97 14.07 -18.85
N LYS A 7 -8.25 14.42 -19.02
CA LYS A 7 -8.92 15.51 -18.33
C LYS A 7 -9.93 14.99 -17.32
N LYS A 8 -10.36 15.88 -16.43
CA LYS A 8 -11.41 15.60 -15.47
C LYS A 8 -12.71 15.24 -16.22
N GLY A 9 -13.26 14.06 -15.96
CA GLY A 9 -14.45 13.56 -16.65
C GLY A 9 -14.18 12.47 -17.68
N ASP A 10 -12.92 12.24 -18.06
CA ASP A 10 -12.56 11.22 -19.04
C ASP A 10 -12.51 9.81 -18.43
N VAL A 11 -12.72 8.79 -19.25
CA VAL A 11 -12.35 7.40 -18.90
C VAL A 11 -10.94 7.14 -19.41
N LEU A 12 -10.04 6.73 -18.50
CA LEU A 12 -8.69 6.34 -18.89
C LEU A 12 -8.71 4.93 -19.46
N VAL A 13 -8.35 4.79 -20.74
CA VAL A 13 -8.18 3.50 -21.42
C VAL A 13 -6.70 3.28 -21.74
N ALA A 14 -6.11 2.17 -21.31
CA ALA A 14 -4.70 1.87 -21.55
C ALA A 14 -4.45 0.36 -21.68
N PRO A 15 -3.35 -0.08 -22.31
CA PRO A 15 -2.99 -1.50 -22.31
C PRO A 15 -2.76 -2.01 -20.88
N GLN A 16 -2.00 -1.25 -20.08
CA GLN A 16 -1.74 -1.49 -18.66
C GLN A 16 -1.43 -0.15 -17.98
N THR A 17 -1.51 -0.10 -16.66
CA THR A 17 -1.05 1.06 -15.88
C THR A 17 0.12 0.68 -14.99
N ASN A 18 0.90 1.69 -14.62
CA ASN A 18 1.94 1.66 -13.61
C ASN A 18 1.83 2.94 -12.77
N PRO A 19 2.66 3.17 -11.73
CA PRO A 19 2.54 4.35 -10.89
C PRO A 19 2.59 5.70 -11.62
N ASP A 20 3.17 5.78 -12.82
CA ASP A 20 3.21 7.01 -13.64
C ASP A 20 1.82 7.44 -14.10
N TYR A 21 0.86 6.51 -14.15
CA TYR A 21 -0.52 6.82 -14.50
C TYR A 21 -1.28 7.45 -13.33
N VAL A 22 -0.78 7.42 -12.08
CA VAL A 22 -1.50 7.91 -10.90
C VAL A 22 -2.03 9.35 -11.10
N PRO A 23 -1.25 10.34 -11.58
CA PRO A 23 -1.77 11.69 -11.83
C PRO A 23 -2.91 11.75 -12.86
N ALA A 24 -2.92 10.85 -13.86
CA ALA A 24 -4.00 10.77 -14.83
C ALA A 24 -5.20 9.96 -14.31
N MET A 25 -4.94 8.89 -13.54
CA MET A 25 -5.96 8.09 -12.88
C MET A 25 -6.82 8.96 -11.96
N LYS A 26 -6.22 9.88 -11.19
CA LYS A 26 -6.95 10.85 -10.35
C LYS A 26 -7.90 11.78 -11.13
N LYS A 27 -7.61 12.05 -12.40
CA LYS A 27 -8.47 12.88 -13.25
C LYS A 27 -9.60 12.07 -13.87
N ALA A 28 -9.39 10.77 -14.07
CA ALA A 28 -10.34 9.89 -14.72
C ALA A 28 -11.55 9.60 -13.84
N VAL A 29 -12.72 9.45 -14.45
CA VAL A 29 -13.96 9.02 -13.75
C VAL A 29 -14.13 7.51 -13.73
N ALA A 30 -13.37 6.80 -14.58
CA ALA A 30 -13.25 5.35 -14.58
C ALA A 30 -11.96 4.94 -15.29
N ILE A 31 -11.52 3.71 -15.07
CA ILE A 31 -10.29 3.15 -15.66
C ILE A 31 -10.59 1.83 -16.35
N VAL A 32 -10.13 1.67 -17.58
CA VAL A 32 -10.24 0.43 -18.35
C VAL A 32 -8.86 0.01 -18.83
N THR A 33 -8.46 -1.22 -18.53
CA THR A 33 -7.18 -1.77 -19.01
C THR A 33 -7.33 -3.08 -19.75
N GLU A 34 -6.49 -3.30 -20.75
CA GLU A 34 -6.44 -4.55 -21.51
C GLU A 34 -5.80 -5.68 -20.70
N LYS A 35 -4.82 -5.32 -19.88
CA LYS A 35 -4.01 -6.23 -19.07
C LYS A 35 -4.19 -6.01 -17.57
N GLY A 36 -3.77 -7.01 -16.81
CA GLY A 36 -3.81 -7.01 -15.34
C GLY A 36 -5.03 -7.74 -14.77
N GLY A 37 -4.84 -8.35 -13.59
CA GLY A 37 -5.90 -8.98 -12.81
C GLY A 37 -6.45 -8.09 -11.69
N ARG A 38 -7.31 -8.66 -10.84
CA ARG A 38 -7.90 -7.98 -9.67
C ARG A 38 -6.88 -7.39 -8.69
N THR A 39 -5.66 -7.94 -8.69
CA THR A 39 -4.53 -7.53 -7.86
C THR A 39 -3.52 -6.70 -8.64
N SER A 40 -3.77 -6.35 -9.90
CA SER A 40 -2.87 -5.51 -10.69
C SER A 40 -2.74 -4.10 -10.13
N HIS A 41 -1.70 -3.39 -10.56
CA HIS A 41 -1.51 -1.97 -10.23
C HIS A 41 -2.80 -1.15 -10.50
N ALA A 42 -3.39 -1.31 -11.69
CA ALA A 42 -4.62 -0.60 -12.07
C ALA A 42 -5.75 -0.84 -11.07
N ALA A 43 -5.97 -2.10 -10.68
CA ALA A 43 -7.07 -2.47 -9.80
C ALA A 43 -6.86 -2.00 -8.35
N ILE A 44 -5.64 -2.12 -7.81
CA ILE A 44 -5.32 -1.70 -6.44
C ILE A 44 -5.46 -0.18 -6.31
N VAL A 45 -4.79 0.57 -7.19
CA VAL A 45 -4.82 2.04 -7.14
C VAL A 45 -6.24 2.55 -7.36
N SER A 46 -7.00 1.99 -8.29
CA SER A 46 -8.39 2.45 -8.53
C SER A 46 -9.28 2.29 -7.29
N ARG A 47 -9.14 1.20 -6.52
CA ARG A 47 -9.88 1.02 -5.26
C ARG A 47 -9.47 2.03 -4.20
N GLU A 48 -8.17 2.30 -4.06
CA GLU A 48 -7.65 3.31 -3.14
C GLU A 48 -8.16 4.72 -3.50
N LEU A 49 -8.31 5.02 -4.80
CA LEU A 49 -8.89 6.26 -5.32
C LEU A 49 -10.43 6.31 -5.27
N GLY A 50 -11.10 5.18 -5.01
CA GLY A 50 -12.56 5.07 -5.13
C GLY A 50 -13.07 5.24 -6.57
N ILE A 51 -12.25 4.93 -7.57
CA ILE A 51 -12.57 5.05 -9.00
C ILE A 51 -13.00 3.68 -9.54
N PRO A 52 -14.14 3.57 -10.25
CA PRO A 52 -14.53 2.33 -10.92
C PRO A 52 -13.48 1.87 -11.94
N ALA A 53 -13.12 0.59 -11.91
CA ALA A 53 -12.15 0.04 -12.85
C ALA A 53 -12.55 -1.34 -13.38
N VAL A 54 -12.25 -1.57 -14.66
CA VAL A 54 -12.33 -2.88 -15.32
C VAL A 54 -10.95 -3.18 -15.92
N VAL A 55 -10.38 -4.31 -15.52
CA VAL A 55 -9.01 -4.71 -15.90
C VAL A 55 -9.04 -6.06 -16.62
N GLY A 56 -8.07 -6.31 -17.48
CA GLY A 56 -8.01 -7.58 -18.23
C GLY A 56 -9.02 -7.69 -19.37
N THR A 57 -9.43 -6.56 -19.98
CA THR A 57 -10.41 -6.54 -21.09
C THR A 57 -9.88 -7.14 -22.40
N GLY A 58 -8.57 -7.35 -22.54
CA GLY A 58 -7.93 -7.94 -23.72
C GLY A 58 -7.73 -6.96 -24.89
N ASN A 59 -8.75 -6.21 -25.30
CA ASN A 59 -8.70 -5.39 -26.53
C ASN A 59 -9.34 -3.99 -26.42
N ALA A 60 -9.51 -3.44 -25.21
CA ALA A 60 -10.16 -2.15 -25.01
C ALA A 60 -9.55 -0.99 -25.81
N THR A 61 -8.23 -0.93 -26.01
CA THR A 61 -7.59 0.15 -26.78
C THR A 61 -7.84 0.05 -28.28
N GLN A 62 -8.24 -1.13 -28.76
CA GLN A 62 -8.60 -1.38 -30.16
C GLN A 62 -10.09 -1.10 -30.42
N VAL A 63 -10.94 -1.38 -29.42
CA VAL A 63 -12.39 -1.22 -29.52
C VAL A 63 -12.84 0.21 -29.20
N LEU A 64 -12.26 0.82 -28.16
CA LEU A 64 -12.65 2.14 -27.67
C LEU A 64 -11.84 3.23 -28.36
N LYS A 65 -12.52 4.30 -28.77
CA LYS A 65 -11.92 5.44 -29.46
C LYS A 65 -11.88 6.69 -28.59
N ASN A 66 -10.93 7.58 -28.85
CA ASN A 66 -10.86 8.87 -28.19
C ASN A 66 -12.18 9.65 -28.36
N ALA A 67 -12.59 10.34 -27.30
CA ALA A 67 -13.87 11.07 -27.20
C ALA A 67 -15.15 10.22 -27.32
N GLN A 68 -15.04 8.89 -27.32
CA GLN A 68 -16.20 8.01 -27.22
C GLN A 68 -16.80 8.07 -25.81
N ILE A 69 -18.11 8.25 -25.74
CA ILE A 69 -18.85 8.17 -24.47
C ILE A 69 -19.09 6.71 -24.15
N ILE A 70 -18.67 6.30 -22.96
CA ILE A 70 -18.84 4.95 -22.42
C ILE A 70 -19.29 4.99 -20.97
N THR A 71 -19.84 3.88 -20.50
CA THR A 71 -20.15 3.62 -19.11
C THR A 71 -19.32 2.44 -18.63
N VAL A 72 -18.70 2.58 -17.47
CA VAL A 72 -17.88 1.53 -16.85
C VAL A 72 -18.55 1.06 -15.57
N ASN A 73 -18.94 -0.21 -15.52
CA ASN A 73 -19.48 -0.85 -14.32
C ASN A 73 -18.38 -1.67 -13.63
N GLY A 74 -17.71 -1.06 -12.65
CA GLY A 74 -16.66 -1.72 -11.86
C GLY A 74 -17.16 -2.88 -10.98
N THR A 75 -18.47 -2.97 -10.71
CA THR A 75 -19.06 -4.03 -9.89
C THR A 75 -19.23 -5.33 -10.68
N THR A 76 -19.78 -5.25 -11.89
CA THR A 76 -20.01 -6.42 -12.76
C THR A 76 -18.86 -6.69 -13.72
N GLY A 77 -17.94 -5.73 -13.90
CA GLY A 77 -16.81 -5.86 -14.83
C GLY A 77 -17.16 -5.53 -16.28
N GLU A 78 -18.24 -4.80 -16.52
CA GLU A 78 -18.77 -4.53 -17.87
C GLU A 78 -18.49 -3.10 -18.34
N VAL A 79 -18.25 -2.94 -19.64
CA VAL A 79 -18.08 -1.63 -20.30
C VAL A 79 -19.13 -1.50 -21.40
N PHE A 80 -19.96 -0.47 -21.33
CA PHE A 80 -21.06 -0.22 -22.27
C PHE A 80 -20.80 1.01 -23.11
N ALA A 81 -21.30 1.00 -24.35
CA ALA A 81 -21.34 2.20 -25.19
C ALA A 81 -22.43 3.17 -24.70
N GLY A 82 -22.13 4.47 -24.74
CA GLY A 82 -23.04 5.52 -24.34
C GLY A 82 -23.04 5.81 -22.84
N LYS A 83 -23.80 6.84 -22.46
CA LYS A 83 -23.96 7.28 -21.08
C LYS A 83 -25.16 6.56 -20.47
N ALA A 84 -24.92 5.65 -19.53
CA ALA A 84 -25.98 5.06 -18.75
C ALA A 84 -26.62 6.13 -17.86
N LEU A 85 -27.94 6.04 -17.71
CA LEU A 85 -28.63 6.71 -16.62
C LEU A 85 -28.18 5.99 -15.35
N ILE A 86 -27.31 6.64 -14.57
CA ILE A 86 -27.00 6.18 -13.23
C ILE A 86 -28.29 6.39 -12.43
N THR A 87 -29.10 5.35 -12.33
CA THR A 87 -30.02 5.25 -11.21
C THR A 87 -29.12 5.14 -10.00
N ASP A 88 -29.18 6.10 -9.09
CA ASP A 88 -28.58 5.96 -7.77
C ASP A 88 -29.20 4.71 -7.15
N ILE A 89 -28.56 3.56 -7.34
CA ILE A 89 -28.75 2.40 -6.50
C ILE A 89 -28.02 2.77 -5.20
N SER A 90 -28.59 3.75 -4.49
CA SER A 90 -28.39 3.93 -3.06
C SER A 90 -29.07 2.76 -2.35
N ASN A 91 -28.68 1.53 -2.71
CA ASN A 91 -28.64 0.44 -1.76
C ASN A 91 -27.48 0.74 -0.80
N HIS A 92 -27.58 1.87 -0.08
CA HIS A 92 -27.23 1.86 1.32
C HIS A 92 -28.20 0.87 1.96
N SER A 93 -27.92 -0.43 1.78
CA SER A 93 -28.36 -1.40 2.76
C SER A 93 -28.00 -0.75 4.09
N ASN A 94 -29.00 -0.49 4.91
CA ASN A 94 -28.85 -0.15 6.31
C ASN A 94 -28.11 -1.31 6.99
N ILE A 95 -26.82 -1.46 6.69
CA ILE A 95 -25.90 -2.27 7.47
C ILE A 95 -25.89 -1.50 8.78
N LYS A 96 -26.60 -2.04 9.78
CA LYS A 96 -26.46 -1.57 11.14
C LYS A 96 -24.96 -1.51 11.41
N LEU A 97 -24.42 -0.30 11.56
CA LEU A 97 -23.03 -0.06 11.94
C LEU A 97 -22.86 -0.61 13.35
N ASN A 98 -22.63 -1.92 13.45
CA ASN A 98 -22.33 -2.56 14.70
C ASN A 98 -20.89 -2.18 15.03
N HIS A 99 -20.72 -1.37 16.07
CA HIS A 99 -19.40 -1.00 16.57
C HIS A 99 -18.84 -2.16 17.40
N HIS A 100 -18.52 -3.27 16.73
CA HIS A 100 -17.89 -4.42 17.35
C HIS A 100 -16.48 -4.05 17.82
N LYS A 101 -16.21 -4.28 19.10
CA LYS A 101 -14.85 -4.26 19.62
C LYS A 101 -14.19 -5.59 19.29
N THR A 102 -13.03 -5.52 18.66
CA THR A 102 -12.21 -6.68 18.27
C THR A 102 -10.86 -6.62 18.98
N LEU A 103 -10.27 -7.79 19.25
CA LEU A 103 -8.90 -7.90 19.77
C LEU A 103 -7.88 -7.57 18.67
N THR A 104 -8.13 -8.09 17.46
CA THR A 104 -7.41 -7.79 16.24
C THR A 104 -7.84 -6.44 15.72
N LYS A 105 -6.89 -5.53 15.52
CA LYS A 105 -7.18 -4.17 15.04
C LYS A 105 -7.51 -4.17 13.56
N VAL A 106 -8.46 -3.33 13.15
CA VAL A 106 -8.82 -3.12 11.74
C VAL A 106 -8.26 -1.78 11.30
N TYR A 107 -7.19 -1.84 10.54
CA TYR A 107 -6.54 -0.70 9.90
C TYR A 107 -6.95 -0.56 8.44
N VAL A 108 -6.61 0.59 7.86
CA VAL A 108 -6.81 0.87 6.44
C VAL A 108 -5.50 1.08 5.69
N ASN A 109 -5.52 0.69 4.40
CA ASN A 109 -4.53 1.07 3.41
C ASN A 109 -4.94 2.42 2.81
N LEU A 110 -4.05 3.41 2.84
CA LEU A 110 -4.28 4.73 2.27
C LEU A 110 -3.07 5.19 1.46
N ALA A 111 -3.33 6.04 0.48
CA ALA A 111 -2.31 6.70 -0.31
C ALA A 111 -2.62 8.19 -0.55
N GLU A 112 -3.89 8.59 -0.48
CA GLU A 112 -4.32 9.95 -0.78
C GLU A 112 -4.62 10.77 0.47
N PRO A 113 -4.03 11.97 0.60
CA PRO A 113 -4.32 12.84 1.73
C PRO A 113 -5.77 13.33 1.79
N GLU A 114 -6.46 13.46 0.66
CA GLU A 114 -7.80 14.03 0.55
C GLU A 114 -8.88 13.16 1.19
N ILE A 115 -8.70 11.84 1.17
CA ILE A 115 -9.66 10.89 1.75
C ILE A 115 -9.45 10.65 3.25
N ALA A 116 -8.34 11.12 3.83
CA ALA A 116 -7.93 10.82 5.21
C ALA A 116 -9.02 11.18 6.23
N ASN A 117 -9.62 12.38 6.13
CA ASN A 117 -10.69 12.83 7.03
C ASN A 117 -11.96 11.99 6.91
N LYS A 118 -12.33 11.58 5.69
CA LYS A 118 -13.52 10.76 5.48
C LYS A 118 -13.33 9.37 6.07
N VAL A 119 -12.18 8.75 5.80
CA VAL A 119 -11.88 7.39 6.27
C VAL A 119 -11.65 7.36 7.78
N SER A 120 -11.10 8.43 8.37
CA SER A 120 -10.90 8.50 9.81
C SER A 120 -12.21 8.49 10.61
N MET A 121 -13.34 8.90 10.01
CA MET A 121 -14.68 8.83 10.60
C MET A 121 -15.32 7.42 10.51
N MET A 122 -14.71 6.49 9.76
CA MET A 122 -15.16 5.11 9.66
C MET A 122 -14.75 4.31 10.92
N ASN A 123 -15.27 3.08 11.05
CA ASN A 123 -14.97 2.18 12.16
C ASN A 123 -13.58 1.53 12.04
N VAL A 124 -12.54 2.36 12.01
CA VAL A 124 -11.12 1.99 11.79
C VAL A 124 -10.25 2.35 12.99
N ASP A 125 -9.27 1.50 13.29
CA ASP A 125 -8.38 1.63 14.43
C ASP A 125 -7.09 2.41 14.11
N GLY A 126 -6.89 2.82 12.85
CA GLY A 126 -5.67 3.48 12.36
C GLY A 126 -5.39 3.20 10.88
N VAL A 127 -4.20 3.61 10.43
CA VAL A 127 -3.70 3.36 9.06
C VAL A 127 -2.53 2.37 9.16
N GLY A 128 -2.67 1.19 8.57
CA GLY A 128 -1.69 0.11 8.65
C GLY A 128 -0.71 0.11 7.49
N LEU A 129 -1.05 0.83 6.42
CA LEU A 129 -0.19 1.11 5.28
C LEU A 129 -0.55 2.47 4.69
N LEU A 130 0.27 3.49 4.98
CA LEU A 130 0.28 4.75 4.24
C LEU A 130 1.40 4.70 3.20
N ARG A 131 1.02 4.70 1.92
CA ARG A 131 1.96 4.66 0.78
C ARG A 131 2.53 6.04 0.47
N ALA A 132 3.86 6.16 0.44
CA ALA A 132 4.55 7.40 0.09
C ALA A 132 4.43 7.79 -1.38
N GLU A 133 4.26 6.79 -2.25
CA GLU A 133 4.39 6.91 -3.71
C GLU A 133 3.48 7.98 -4.31
N PHE A 134 2.25 8.10 -3.82
CA PHE A 134 1.28 9.07 -4.34
C PHE A 134 1.69 10.50 -3.99
N MET A 135 2.09 10.74 -2.73
CA MET A 135 2.58 12.06 -2.30
C MET A 135 3.83 12.47 -3.09
N ILE A 136 4.71 11.52 -3.40
CA ILE A 136 5.94 11.80 -4.17
C ILE A 136 5.67 11.98 -5.66
N ALA A 137 4.76 11.20 -6.23
CA ALA A 137 4.29 11.39 -7.60
C ALA A 137 3.66 12.79 -7.78
N GLU A 138 2.94 13.29 -6.77
CA GLU A 138 2.37 14.65 -6.79
C GLU A 138 3.43 15.76 -6.69
N ILE A 139 4.52 15.53 -5.95
CA ILE A 139 5.69 16.43 -6.01
C ILE A 139 6.25 16.48 -7.45
N GLY A 140 6.16 15.36 -8.18
CA GLY A 140 6.37 15.30 -9.64
C GLY A 140 7.83 15.45 -10.10
N THR A 141 8.77 15.61 -9.17
CA THR A 141 10.20 15.80 -9.43
C THR A 141 11.01 14.80 -8.63
N HIS A 142 12.02 14.23 -9.26
CA HIS A 142 12.87 13.21 -8.64
C HIS A 142 13.57 13.77 -7.38
N PRO A 143 13.63 13.03 -6.25
CA PRO A 143 14.28 13.53 -5.02
C PRO A 143 15.73 14.01 -5.23
N LYS A 144 16.52 13.29 -6.04
CA LYS A 144 17.90 13.73 -6.38
C LYS A 144 17.97 15.02 -7.20
N GLU A 145 16.90 15.37 -7.90
CA GLU A 145 16.83 16.65 -8.61
C GLU A 145 16.71 17.83 -7.64
N PHE A 146 15.94 17.66 -6.55
CA PHE A 146 15.90 18.66 -5.47
C PHE A 146 17.27 18.82 -4.82
N ILE A 147 17.98 17.72 -4.57
CA ILE A 147 19.35 17.74 -4.02
C ILE A 147 20.31 18.46 -4.98
N ARG A 148 20.29 18.11 -6.28
CA ARG A 148 21.10 18.78 -7.31
C ARG A 148 20.88 20.29 -7.34
N GLN A 149 19.65 20.73 -7.11
CA GLN A 149 19.27 22.14 -7.09
C GLN A 149 19.40 22.82 -5.71
N LYS A 150 19.82 22.10 -4.66
CA LYS A 150 19.84 22.58 -3.26
C LYS A 150 18.47 23.08 -2.78
N LYS A 151 17.42 22.33 -3.11
CA LYS A 151 15.99 22.63 -2.83
C LYS A 151 15.30 21.52 -2.04
N GLU A 152 16.05 20.75 -1.26
CA GLU A 152 15.57 19.63 -0.44
C GLU A 152 14.40 20.05 0.47
N GLN A 153 14.46 21.28 1.01
CA GLN A 153 13.41 21.78 1.89
C GLN A 153 12.03 21.87 1.22
N ILE A 154 11.96 22.06 -0.10
CA ILE A 154 10.68 22.07 -0.83
C ILE A 154 10.04 20.68 -0.78
N PHE A 155 10.82 19.63 -1.04
CA PHE A 155 10.38 18.24 -0.94
C PHE A 155 9.94 17.91 0.49
N ILE A 156 10.79 18.23 1.47
CA ILE A 156 10.52 17.96 2.89
C ILE A 156 9.25 18.66 3.35
N ASN A 157 9.06 19.93 3.04
CA ASN A 157 7.88 20.70 3.43
C ASN A 157 6.60 20.15 2.78
N HIS A 158 6.67 19.76 1.51
CA HIS A 158 5.53 19.19 0.80
C HIS A 158 5.10 17.86 1.43
N LEU A 159 6.06 16.95 1.63
CA LEU A 159 5.80 15.66 2.26
C LEU A 159 5.30 15.84 3.70
N THR A 160 5.89 16.74 4.48
CA THR A 160 5.44 17.06 5.85
C THR A 160 3.99 17.57 5.85
N ARG A 161 3.63 18.46 4.92
CA ARG A 161 2.26 18.99 4.79
C ARG A 161 1.25 17.88 4.49
N ASP A 162 1.61 16.96 3.60
CA ASP A 162 0.70 15.88 3.22
C ASP A 162 0.57 14.82 4.33
N LEU A 163 1.68 14.49 5.01
CA LEU A 163 1.68 13.64 6.22
C LEU A 163 0.83 14.24 7.35
N ASN A 164 0.87 15.56 7.55
CA ASN A 164 0.06 16.27 8.55
C ASN A 164 -1.44 15.98 8.40
N LYS A 165 -1.95 15.91 7.16
CA LYS A 165 -3.37 15.61 6.90
C LYS A 165 -3.76 14.25 7.49
N PHE A 166 -2.90 13.23 7.40
CA PHE A 166 -3.16 11.90 7.96
C PHE A 166 -3.05 11.88 9.48
N VAL A 167 -1.96 12.40 10.05
CA VAL A 167 -1.74 12.30 11.50
C VAL A 167 -2.76 13.09 12.29
N ILE A 168 -3.21 14.25 11.77
CA ILE A 168 -4.30 15.04 12.36
C ILE A 168 -5.61 14.25 12.30
N ALA A 169 -5.97 13.72 11.13
CA ALA A 169 -7.24 13.02 10.93
C ALA A 169 -7.35 11.76 11.80
N PHE A 170 -6.25 11.05 12.03
CA PHE A 170 -6.24 9.78 12.74
C PHE A 170 -5.91 9.90 14.23
N SER A 171 -5.32 11.00 14.69
CA SER A 171 -4.88 11.14 16.10
C SER A 171 -5.99 10.76 17.11
N PRO A 172 -5.69 9.95 18.15
CA PRO A 172 -4.38 9.37 18.50
C PRO A 172 -4.08 8.01 17.84
N ARG A 173 -4.91 7.54 16.89
CA ARG A 173 -4.73 6.25 16.22
C ARG A 173 -3.46 6.25 15.36
N PRO A 174 -2.74 5.11 15.30
CA PRO A 174 -1.47 5.02 14.59
C PRO A 174 -1.63 5.18 13.08
N VAL A 175 -0.59 5.75 12.47
CA VAL A 175 -0.39 5.86 11.02
C VAL A 175 0.97 5.25 10.70
N ILE A 176 0.97 4.12 10.03
CA ILE A 176 2.19 3.42 9.60
C ILE A 176 2.57 3.91 8.20
N TYR A 177 3.53 4.84 8.13
CA TYR A 177 4.09 5.34 6.88
C TYR A 177 5.12 4.35 6.33
N ARG A 178 4.85 3.82 5.14
CA ARG A 178 5.84 3.05 4.40
C ARG A 178 6.70 4.02 3.59
N ALA A 179 8.00 3.98 3.83
CA ALA A 179 8.95 4.75 3.01
C ALA A 179 8.84 4.38 1.53
N THR A 180 9.32 5.26 0.67
CA THR A 180 9.10 5.13 -0.79
C THR A 180 9.66 3.85 -1.36
N ASP A 181 8.82 3.05 -2.00
CA ASP A 181 9.22 1.80 -2.66
C ASP A 181 9.12 1.89 -4.18
N PHE A 182 9.38 3.07 -4.75
CA PHE A 182 9.45 3.22 -6.20
C PHE A 182 10.59 2.41 -6.80
N LYS A 183 10.28 1.74 -7.91
CA LYS A 183 11.21 1.03 -8.77
C LYS A 183 11.98 2.04 -9.64
N THR A 184 13.11 1.62 -10.23
CA THR A 184 13.93 2.47 -11.11
C THR A 184 13.15 3.02 -12.29
N ASN A 185 12.26 2.23 -12.89
CA ASN A 185 11.41 2.66 -13.99
C ASN A 185 10.43 3.75 -13.55
N GLU A 186 9.85 3.66 -12.35
CA GLU A 186 8.89 4.63 -11.82
C GLU A 186 9.59 5.96 -11.48
N TYR A 187 10.71 5.90 -10.77
CA TYR A 187 11.51 7.10 -10.48
C TYR A 187 12.02 7.79 -11.76
N ARG A 188 12.36 7.04 -12.80
CA ARG A 188 12.83 7.59 -14.08
C ARG A 188 11.80 8.51 -14.74
N HIS A 189 10.51 8.25 -14.56
CA HIS A 189 9.45 9.04 -15.19
C HIS A 189 9.18 10.36 -14.47
N LEU A 190 9.64 10.52 -13.23
CA LEU A 190 9.62 11.83 -12.57
C LEU A 190 10.54 12.82 -13.29
N LYS A 191 10.23 14.10 -13.18
CA LYS A 191 11.09 15.15 -13.74
C LYS A 191 12.51 15.05 -13.18
N GLY A 192 13.51 14.96 -14.07
CA GLY A 192 14.92 14.77 -13.72
C GLY A 192 15.33 13.32 -13.43
N GLY A 193 14.40 12.36 -13.35
CA GLY A 193 14.70 10.98 -12.97
C GLY A 193 15.60 10.22 -13.94
N LYS A 194 15.50 10.51 -15.25
CA LYS A 194 16.36 9.89 -16.28
C LYS A 194 17.86 10.10 -16.06
N ASP A 195 18.25 11.19 -15.40
CA ASP A 195 19.66 11.52 -15.14
C ASP A 195 20.25 10.66 -14.01
N PHE A 196 19.39 10.06 -13.17
CA PHE A 196 19.81 9.40 -11.94
C PHE A 196 19.51 7.90 -11.88
N GLU A 197 18.49 7.45 -12.62
CA GLU A 197 17.99 6.09 -12.52
C GLU A 197 18.56 5.20 -13.64
N PRO A 198 19.16 4.03 -13.31
CA PRO A 198 19.72 3.09 -14.29
C PRO A 198 18.62 2.27 -14.99
N GLN A 199 18.85 1.81 -16.23
CA GLN A 199 17.87 0.93 -16.91
C GLN A 199 18.06 -0.47 -16.35
N GLU A 200 17.01 -1.04 -15.77
CA GLU A 200 17.03 -2.40 -15.26
C GLU A 200 16.12 -3.27 -16.10
N GLU A 201 16.57 -4.49 -16.42
CA GLU A 201 15.75 -5.52 -17.07
C GLU A 201 14.57 -5.93 -16.17
N ASN A 202 14.80 -6.01 -14.85
CA ASN A 202 13.80 -6.46 -13.88
C ASN A 202 13.64 -5.46 -12.71
N PRO A 203 12.99 -4.31 -12.91
CA PRO A 203 12.83 -3.30 -11.87
C PRO A 203 12.09 -3.79 -10.61
N MET A 204 11.24 -4.83 -10.74
CA MET A 204 10.51 -5.42 -9.60
C MET A 204 11.47 -6.06 -8.58
N LEU A 205 12.54 -6.71 -9.04
CA LEU A 205 13.56 -7.36 -8.22
C LEU A 205 14.79 -6.47 -7.96
N GLY A 206 14.89 -5.36 -8.70
CA GLY A 206 16.06 -4.50 -8.79
C GLY A 206 16.21 -3.47 -7.66
N PHE A 207 16.72 -2.30 -8.03
CA PHE A 207 17.17 -1.26 -7.11
C PHE A 207 16.01 -0.48 -6.47
N ARG A 208 15.47 -1.00 -5.36
CA ARG A 208 14.34 -0.43 -4.59
C ARG A 208 14.38 -0.81 -3.10
N GLY A 209 13.51 -0.17 -2.31
CA GLY A 209 13.36 -0.36 -0.87
C GLY A 209 14.67 -0.17 -0.09
N ALA A 210 14.90 -1.01 0.93
CA ALA A 210 16.03 -0.88 1.85
C ALA A 210 17.40 -0.69 1.15
N SER A 211 17.68 -1.48 0.11
CA SER A 211 18.96 -1.40 -0.61
C SER A 211 19.21 -0.02 -1.22
N ARG A 212 18.15 0.65 -1.70
CA ARG A 212 18.22 2.01 -2.27
C ARG A 212 18.56 3.04 -1.21
N TYR A 213 17.94 2.96 -0.04
CA TYR A 213 18.20 3.89 1.06
C TYR A 213 19.63 3.78 1.59
N ILE A 214 20.20 2.58 1.56
CA ILE A 214 21.58 2.33 2.01
C ILE A 214 22.59 2.84 0.97
N ALA A 215 22.34 2.56 -0.31
CA ALA A 215 23.24 2.96 -1.39
C ALA A 215 23.28 4.49 -1.59
N ASP A 216 22.14 5.16 -1.42
CA ASP A 216 22.06 6.62 -1.43
C ASP A 216 21.11 7.15 -0.34
N PRO A 217 21.64 7.44 0.86
CA PRO A 217 20.83 7.88 1.99
C PRO A 217 20.20 9.26 1.82
N HIS A 218 20.68 10.11 0.90
CA HIS A 218 20.24 11.52 0.84
C HIS A 218 18.74 11.64 0.57
N CYS A 219 18.20 10.80 -0.32
CA CYS A 219 16.76 10.78 -0.61
C CYS A 219 15.95 10.31 0.60
N PHE A 220 16.39 9.21 1.24
CA PHE A 220 15.73 8.68 2.43
C PHE A 220 15.78 9.64 3.62
N ASN A 221 16.89 10.36 3.80
CA ASN A 221 17.06 11.37 4.84
C ASN A 221 16.02 12.50 4.73
N MET A 222 15.59 12.86 3.52
CA MET A 222 14.50 13.83 3.34
C MET A 222 13.15 13.29 3.85
N GLU A 223 12.85 12.00 3.64
CA GLU A 223 11.67 11.35 4.22
C GLU A 223 11.78 11.28 5.75
N LEU A 224 12.93 10.86 6.29
CA LEU A 224 13.19 10.84 7.74
C LEU A 224 13.02 12.22 8.37
N GLN A 225 13.49 13.29 7.71
CA GLN A 225 13.30 14.66 8.17
C GLN A 225 11.82 15.07 8.16
N ALA A 226 11.06 14.69 7.13
CA ALA A 226 9.62 14.97 7.09
C ALA A 226 8.88 14.27 8.25
N ILE A 227 9.23 13.02 8.55
CA ILE A 227 8.68 12.28 9.70
C ILE A 227 9.10 12.96 11.01
N LYS A 228 10.36 13.38 11.13
CA LYS A 228 10.86 14.08 12.32
C LYS A 228 10.10 15.38 12.57
N ASN A 229 9.86 16.18 11.54
CA ASN A 229 9.07 17.41 11.65
C ASN A 229 7.68 17.14 12.24
N ILE A 230 7.04 16.01 11.91
CA ILE A 230 5.74 15.62 12.47
C ILE A 230 5.84 15.34 13.99
N TRP A 231 6.88 14.63 14.41
CA TRP A 231 7.15 14.35 15.82
C TRP A 231 7.52 15.62 16.62
N GLU A 232 8.32 16.51 16.04
CA GLU A 232 8.67 17.81 16.62
C GLU A 232 7.43 18.70 16.83
N ASN A 233 6.43 18.58 15.93
CA ASN A 233 5.14 19.27 16.06
C ASN A 233 4.18 18.61 17.06
N GLY A 234 4.60 17.55 17.77
CA GLY A 234 3.85 16.91 18.85
C GLY A 234 2.91 15.78 18.43
N PHE A 235 2.89 15.37 17.15
CA PHE A 235 2.11 14.21 16.71
C PHE A 235 2.89 12.92 16.95
N GLN A 236 2.42 12.09 17.88
CA GLN A 236 3.11 10.88 18.33
C GLN A 236 2.58 9.58 17.69
N ASN A 237 1.73 9.69 16.68
CA ASN A 237 1.04 8.57 16.04
C ASN A 237 1.61 8.19 14.66
N LEU A 238 2.69 8.83 14.18
CA LEU A 238 3.34 8.48 12.91
C LEU A 238 4.51 7.52 13.15
N HIS A 239 4.50 6.38 12.48
CA HIS A 239 5.55 5.37 12.57
C HIS A 239 6.10 5.03 11.19
N LEU A 240 7.33 4.52 11.15
CA LEU A 240 8.03 4.22 9.90
C LEU A 240 8.02 2.72 9.64
N MET A 241 7.73 2.34 8.40
CA MET A 241 7.86 1.00 7.88
C MET A 241 8.81 0.98 6.67
N ILE A 242 9.75 0.04 6.69
CA ILE A 242 10.76 -0.11 5.64
C ILE A 242 10.32 -1.20 4.65
N PRO A 243 10.10 -0.86 3.38
CA PRO A 243 9.79 -1.85 2.35
C PRO A 243 11.03 -2.62 1.88
N PHE A 244 10.78 -3.78 1.29
CA PHE A 244 11.71 -4.58 0.50
C PHE A 244 13.06 -4.83 1.20
N VAL A 245 13.02 -5.20 2.48
CA VAL A 245 14.20 -5.64 3.23
C VAL A 245 14.53 -7.08 2.86
N ARG A 246 15.73 -7.34 2.36
CA ARG A 246 16.16 -8.66 1.87
C ARG A 246 17.03 -9.38 2.89
N ALA A 247 17.92 -8.66 3.56
CA ALA A 247 18.93 -9.25 4.42
C ALA A 247 19.05 -8.56 5.79
N PRO A 248 19.42 -9.29 6.87
CA PRO A 248 19.56 -8.72 8.21
C PRO A 248 20.52 -7.51 8.26
N TRP A 249 21.61 -7.54 7.50
CA TRP A 249 22.57 -6.42 7.46
C TRP A 249 21.97 -5.13 6.88
N GLU A 250 20.98 -5.23 5.98
CA GLU A 250 20.28 -4.06 5.47
C GLU A 250 19.51 -3.38 6.59
N LEU A 251 18.78 -4.14 7.40
CA LEU A 251 18.06 -3.60 8.55
C LEU A 251 19.02 -2.92 9.54
N ILE A 252 20.20 -3.49 9.80
CA ILE A 252 21.22 -2.85 10.65
C ILE A 252 21.59 -1.46 10.09
N LYS A 253 21.86 -1.36 8.78
CA LYS A 253 22.17 -0.07 8.13
C LYS A 253 21.00 0.90 8.14
N ILE A 254 19.78 0.43 7.93
CA ILE A 254 18.59 1.29 8.04
C ILE A 254 18.42 1.83 9.46
N LYS A 255 18.63 1.01 10.49
CA LYS A 255 18.57 1.47 11.89
C LYS A 255 19.65 2.50 12.20
N GLU A 256 20.84 2.38 11.62
CA GLU A 256 21.88 3.42 11.73
C GLU A 256 21.38 4.76 11.15
N LEU A 257 20.75 4.76 9.96
CA LEU A 257 20.19 5.96 9.34
C LEU A 257 19.04 6.58 10.17
N VAL A 258 18.11 5.75 10.67
CA VAL A 258 17.00 6.19 11.54
C VAL A 258 17.51 6.74 12.86
N LYS A 259 18.60 6.17 13.40
CA LYS A 259 19.26 6.71 14.60
C LYS A 259 19.88 8.07 14.32
N LEU A 260 20.59 8.23 13.20
CA LEU A 260 21.24 9.48 12.81
C LEU A 260 20.24 10.62 12.55
N SER A 261 19.00 10.32 12.17
CA SER A 261 17.96 11.35 12.05
C SER A 261 17.44 11.85 13.40
N GLY A 262 17.67 11.10 14.49
CA GLY A 262 17.17 11.42 15.84
C GLY A 262 15.74 10.94 16.11
N LEU A 263 15.15 10.12 15.23
CA LEU A 263 13.78 9.61 15.44
C LEU A 263 13.67 8.67 16.65
N TYR A 264 14.75 7.96 17.00
CA TYR A 264 14.77 7.13 18.20
C TYR A 264 14.85 7.92 19.51
N ASP A 265 15.06 9.23 19.46
CA ASP A 265 15.03 10.08 20.65
C ASP A 265 13.59 10.30 21.16
N TYR A 266 12.57 9.91 20.38
CA TYR A 266 11.16 9.95 20.76
C TYR A 266 10.70 8.58 21.29
N PRO A 267 10.38 8.43 22.60
CA PRO A 267 10.13 7.13 23.25
C PRO A 267 8.94 6.31 22.71
N GLY A 268 8.10 6.88 21.84
CA GLY A 268 6.97 6.21 21.20
C GLY A 268 7.15 5.91 19.71
N PHE A 269 8.26 6.34 19.10
CA PHE A 269 8.51 6.09 17.68
C PHE A 269 8.78 4.62 17.44
N LYS A 270 8.13 4.05 16.42
CA LYS A 270 8.23 2.64 16.07
C LYS A 270 8.82 2.49 14.69
N LEU A 271 9.70 1.50 14.55
CA LEU A 271 10.22 1.02 13.28
C LEU A 271 9.67 -0.36 12.97
N LEU A 272 8.97 -0.47 11.84
CA LEU A 272 8.46 -1.71 11.29
C LEU A 272 9.22 -2.07 10.01
N ILE A 273 9.10 -3.33 9.61
CA ILE A 273 9.52 -3.77 8.27
C ILE A 273 8.36 -4.41 7.54
N MET A 274 8.37 -4.28 6.22
CA MET A 274 7.46 -5.02 5.36
C MET A 274 8.06 -6.42 5.11
N VAL A 275 7.36 -7.46 5.50
CA VAL A 275 7.75 -8.86 5.23
C VAL A 275 7.14 -9.23 3.89
N GLU A 276 7.88 -8.95 2.84
CA GLU A 276 7.43 -9.17 1.47
C GLU A 276 8.46 -9.90 0.61
N VAL A 277 9.70 -10.04 1.07
CA VAL A 277 10.75 -10.82 0.41
C VAL A 277 10.85 -12.22 1.04
N PRO A 278 10.95 -13.32 0.27
CA PRO A 278 11.04 -14.66 0.82
C PRO A 278 12.19 -14.84 1.83
N SER A 279 13.36 -14.23 1.58
CA SER A 279 14.49 -14.26 2.51
C SER A 279 14.16 -13.61 3.86
N CYS A 280 13.37 -12.54 3.86
CA CYS A 280 12.88 -11.91 5.09
C CYS A 280 11.84 -12.77 5.79
N ALA A 281 10.89 -13.35 5.04
CA ALA A 281 9.83 -14.20 5.58
C ALA A 281 10.38 -15.47 6.25
N LEU A 282 11.34 -16.13 5.60
CA LEU A 282 11.93 -17.38 6.10
C LEU A 282 12.94 -17.16 7.23
N ASN A 283 13.57 -15.98 7.29
CA ASN A 283 14.60 -15.66 8.29
C ASN A 283 14.15 -14.60 9.31
N LEU A 284 12.83 -14.51 9.56
CA LEU A 284 12.23 -13.41 10.31
C LEU A 284 12.79 -13.24 11.74
N GLU A 285 13.13 -14.34 12.43
CA GLU A 285 13.69 -14.29 13.78
C GLU A 285 14.99 -13.46 13.84
N GLU A 286 15.83 -13.47 12.80
CA GLU A 286 17.06 -12.66 12.76
C GLU A 286 16.76 -11.16 12.68
N PHE A 287 15.73 -10.76 11.93
CA PHE A 287 15.29 -9.37 11.86
C PHE A 287 14.70 -8.91 13.21
N ILE A 288 13.94 -9.79 13.86
CA ILE A 288 13.39 -9.53 15.21
C ILE A 288 14.53 -9.31 16.22
N LYS A 289 15.59 -10.14 16.19
CA LYS A 289 16.75 -10.00 17.08
C LYS A 289 17.49 -8.67 16.92
N ILE A 290 17.56 -8.14 15.70
CA ILE A 290 18.15 -6.81 15.43
C ILE A 290 17.33 -5.68 16.06
N GLY A 291 16.03 -5.91 16.26
CA GLY A 291 15.11 -5.02 16.97
C GLY A 291 14.23 -4.23 16.00
N ILE A 292 12.98 -4.66 15.89
CA ILE A 292 11.88 -4.00 15.18
C ILE A 292 10.66 -4.04 16.09
N ASP A 293 9.74 -3.08 15.95
CA ASP A 293 8.52 -3.01 16.77
C ASP A 293 7.37 -3.82 16.16
N GLY A 294 7.48 -4.14 14.87
CA GLY A 294 6.43 -4.82 14.14
C GLY A 294 6.81 -5.21 12.72
N VAL A 295 5.94 -6.01 12.12
CA VAL A 295 5.97 -6.33 10.71
C VAL A 295 4.63 -6.09 10.05
N SER A 296 4.66 -5.80 8.76
CA SER A 296 3.47 -5.87 7.91
C SER A 296 3.74 -6.80 6.73
N ILE A 297 2.92 -7.81 6.53
CA ILE A 297 3.10 -8.79 5.46
C ILE A 297 2.59 -8.18 4.16
N GLY A 298 3.49 -7.94 3.21
CA GLY A 298 3.15 -7.51 1.85
C GLY A 298 2.81 -8.71 0.98
N THR A 299 1.57 -9.20 1.10
CA THR A 299 1.12 -10.45 0.47
C THR A 299 1.26 -10.49 -1.04
N ASN A 300 1.08 -9.33 -1.68
CA ASN A 300 1.27 -9.11 -3.10
C ASN A 300 2.65 -9.54 -3.59
N ASP A 301 3.70 -8.86 -3.12
CA ASP A 301 5.08 -9.08 -3.53
C ASP A 301 5.61 -10.41 -2.99
N LEU A 302 5.21 -10.82 -1.78
CA LEU A 302 5.59 -12.09 -1.18
C LEU A 302 5.12 -13.28 -2.03
N THR A 303 3.85 -13.26 -2.45
CA THR A 303 3.28 -14.31 -3.29
C THR A 303 3.93 -14.34 -4.67
N MET A 304 4.13 -13.17 -5.29
CA MET A 304 4.85 -13.05 -6.57
C MET A 304 6.23 -13.70 -6.50
N MET A 305 7.01 -13.41 -5.46
CA MET A 305 8.37 -13.94 -5.33
C MET A 305 8.43 -15.41 -4.93
N ILE A 306 7.53 -15.89 -4.06
CA ILE A 306 7.48 -17.31 -3.69
C ILE A 306 7.08 -18.17 -4.90
N MET A 307 6.12 -17.70 -5.69
CA MET A 307 5.60 -18.44 -6.84
C MET A 307 6.41 -18.20 -8.13
N GLY A 308 7.32 -17.22 -8.14
CA GLY A 308 8.09 -16.85 -9.33
C GLY A 308 7.21 -16.27 -10.45
N VAL A 309 6.17 -15.52 -10.08
CA VAL A 309 5.14 -15.01 -11.00
C VAL A 309 5.06 -13.49 -10.94
N ASP A 310 4.96 -12.86 -12.11
CA ASP A 310 4.55 -11.46 -12.21
C ASP A 310 3.04 -11.40 -12.44
N ARG A 311 2.29 -10.89 -11.46
CA ARG A 311 0.82 -10.76 -11.55
C ARG A 311 0.34 -9.73 -12.57
N ASP A 312 1.21 -8.80 -12.98
CA ASP A 312 0.91 -7.84 -14.04
C ASP A 312 1.17 -8.46 -15.43
N ASN A 313 1.89 -9.59 -15.50
CA ASN A 313 2.13 -10.34 -16.72
C ASN A 313 1.00 -11.36 -16.98
N GLN A 314 0.15 -11.07 -17.98
CA GLN A 314 -1.01 -11.90 -18.32
C GLN A 314 -0.69 -13.37 -18.64
N GLU A 315 0.49 -13.66 -19.20
CA GLU A 315 0.85 -15.03 -19.61
C GLU A 315 0.99 -15.96 -18.40
N VAL A 316 1.28 -15.40 -17.23
CA VAL A 316 1.53 -16.16 -15.99
C VAL A 316 0.64 -15.72 -14.83
N ALA A 317 -0.12 -14.62 -14.96
CA ALA A 317 -0.98 -14.08 -13.90
C ALA A 317 -2.04 -15.08 -13.42
N ASN A 318 -2.42 -16.05 -14.24
CA ASN A 318 -3.31 -17.15 -13.86
C ASN A 318 -2.71 -18.10 -12.80
N VAL A 319 -1.39 -18.12 -12.63
CA VAL A 319 -0.68 -18.92 -11.62
C VAL A 319 -0.68 -18.22 -10.25
N TYR A 320 -0.83 -16.90 -10.21
CA TYR A 320 -0.84 -16.14 -8.95
C TYR A 320 -2.07 -16.50 -8.11
N ASP A 321 -1.86 -17.10 -6.94
CA ASP A 321 -2.92 -17.37 -5.96
C ASP A 321 -2.40 -17.31 -4.52
N GLU A 322 -2.90 -16.32 -3.77
CA GLU A 322 -2.55 -16.06 -2.38
C GLU A 322 -3.16 -17.08 -1.41
N ARG A 323 -4.07 -17.94 -1.88
CA ARG A 323 -4.78 -18.95 -1.08
C ARG A 323 -4.14 -20.33 -1.13
N THR A 324 -3.03 -20.48 -1.86
CA THR A 324 -2.36 -21.78 -1.92
C THR A 324 -1.90 -22.20 -0.51
N PRO A 325 -1.89 -23.52 -0.20
CA PRO A 325 -1.44 -23.99 1.11
C PRO A 325 -0.03 -23.52 1.48
N LEU A 326 0.86 -23.40 0.48
CA LEU A 326 2.22 -22.89 0.66
C LEU A 326 2.21 -21.45 1.19
N ILE A 327 1.46 -20.56 0.53
CA ILE A 327 1.40 -19.15 0.93
C ILE A 327 0.76 -19.02 2.31
N ILE A 328 -0.40 -19.66 2.53
CA ILE A 328 -1.09 -19.61 3.83
C ILE A 328 -0.17 -20.06 4.97
N ASN A 329 0.55 -21.18 4.80
CA ASN A 329 1.47 -21.68 5.82
C ASN A 329 2.61 -20.69 6.11
N ILE A 330 3.12 -20.00 5.09
CA ILE A 330 4.15 -18.96 5.26
C ILE A 330 3.58 -17.75 6.03
N LEU A 331 2.37 -17.31 5.69
CA LEU A 331 1.70 -16.20 6.40
C LEU A 331 1.48 -16.55 7.89
N GLU A 332 0.99 -17.75 8.18
CA GLU A 332 0.80 -18.23 9.55
C GLU A 332 2.11 -18.35 10.33
N ASN A 333 3.18 -18.81 9.67
CA ASN A 333 4.49 -18.93 10.29
C ASN A 333 5.05 -17.55 10.65
N ILE A 334 4.90 -16.55 9.77
CA ILE A 334 5.28 -15.16 10.06
C ILE A 334 4.52 -14.66 11.30
N VAL A 335 3.19 -14.81 11.30
CA VAL A 335 2.33 -14.34 12.41
C VAL A 335 2.68 -15.03 13.72
N SER A 336 2.83 -16.36 13.70
CA SER A 336 3.16 -17.17 14.88
C SER A 336 4.55 -16.83 15.43
N THR A 337 5.51 -16.56 14.55
CA THR A 337 6.85 -16.10 14.94
C THR A 337 6.78 -14.74 15.64
N CYS A 338 6.04 -13.78 15.08
CA CYS A 338 5.83 -12.49 15.73
C CYS A 338 5.15 -12.62 17.10
N ALA A 339 4.09 -13.43 17.20
CA ALA A 339 3.37 -13.68 18.44
C ALA A 339 4.28 -14.29 19.53
N LYS A 340 5.11 -15.28 19.16
CA LYS A 340 6.11 -15.91 20.05
C LYS A 340 7.11 -14.89 20.62
N HIS A 341 7.46 -13.87 19.84
CA HIS A 341 8.42 -12.84 20.24
C HIS A 341 7.78 -11.55 20.78
N GLY A 342 6.45 -11.49 20.90
CA GLY A 342 5.74 -10.29 21.36
C GLY A 342 5.82 -9.11 20.38
N ILE A 343 6.12 -9.38 19.11
CA ILE A 343 6.22 -8.37 18.05
C ILE A 343 4.87 -8.19 17.37
N THR A 344 4.52 -6.95 17.03
CA THR A 344 3.26 -6.71 16.31
C THR A 344 3.33 -7.25 14.87
N SER A 345 2.25 -7.86 14.41
CA SER A 345 2.12 -8.35 13.05
C SER A 345 0.85 -7.82 12.39
N SER A 346 1.00 -7.33 11.18
CA SER A 346 -0.09 -6.91 10.31
C SER A 346 -0.02 -7.63 8.98
N ILE A 347 -1.13 -7.68 8.26
CA ILE A 347 -1.20 -8.06 6.86
C ILE A 347 -1.69 -6.86 6.08
N CYS A 348 -0.99 -6.52 5.01
CA CYS A 348 -1.40 -5.50 4.07
C CYS A 348 -1.34 -6.06 2.64
N GLY A 349 -2.11 -5.44 1.76
CA GLY A 349 -2.39 -5.98 0.44
C GLY A 349 -3.80 -6.55 0.34
N GLN A 350 -4.10 -7.09 -0.83
CA GLN A 350 -5.48 -7.32 -1.21
C GLN A 350 -6.05 -8.58 -0.56
N ALA A 351 -5.20 -9.54 -0.17
CA ALA A 351 -5.62 -10.79 0.43
C ALA A 351 -6.54 -10.63 1.66
N ALA A 352 -6.22 -9.67 2.55
CA ALA A 352 -7.02 -9.42 3.74
C ALA A 352 -8.41 -8.81 3.44
N SER A 353 -8.55 -8.11 2.31
CA SER A 353 -9.83 -7.57 1.84
C SER A 353 -10.65 -8.59 1.04
N ASP A 354 -9.99 -9.43 0.26
CA ASP A 354 -10.63 -10.30 -0.72
C ASP A 354 -10.93 -11.72 -0.18
N TYR A 355 -10.15 -12.22 0.79
CA TYR A 355 -10.18 -13.63 1.23
C TYR A 355 -10.45 -13.78 2.74
N PRO A 356 -11.73 -13.89 3.15
CA PRO A 356 -12.13 -14.12 4.54
C PRO A 356 -11.41 -15.30 5.22
N GLU A 357 -11.13 -16.35 4.47
CA GLU A 357 -10.44 -17.55 4.94
C GLU A 357 -9.00 -17.25 5.38
N ILE A 358 -8.30 -16.33 4.72
CA ILE A 358 -6.95 -15.92 5.12
C ILE A 358 -7.04 -15.13 6.43
N VAL A 359 -7.99 -14.19 6.53
CA VAL A 359 -8.20 -13.42 7.77
C VAL A 359 -8.49 -14.36 8.95
N GLU A 360 -9.35 -15.37 8.77
CA GLU A 360 -9.64 -16.36 9.81
C GLU A 360 -8.40 -17.12 10.28
N ARG A 361 -7.55 -17.57 9.35
CA ARG A 361 -6.31 -18.29 9.68
C ARG A 361 -5.33 -17.40 10.44
N LEU A 362 -5.16 -16.15 10.01
CA LEU A 362 -4.23 -15.22 10.66
C LEU A 362 -4.72 -14.74 12.03
N VAL A 363 -6.02 -14.51 12.21
CA VAL A 363 -6.61 -14.22 13.53
C VAL A 363 -6.36 -15.37 14.49
N LYS A 364 -6.56 -16.62 14.06
CA LYS A 364 -6.26 -17.81 14.88
C LYS A 364 -4.77 -17.94 15.21
N ALA A 365 -3.89 -17.58 14.28
CA ALA A 365 -2.45 -17.58 14.48
C ALA A 365 -1.96 -16.44 15.41
N GLY A 366 -2.82 -15.48 15.74
CA GLY A 366 -2.52 -14.39 16.66
C GLY A 366 -2.04 -13.10 15.98
N ILE A 367 -2.53 -12.82 14.77
CA ILE A 367 -2.21 -11.55 14.10
C ILE A 367 -2.74 -10.36 14.91
N THR A 368 -1.96 -9.29 15.00
CA THR A 368 -2.34 -8.13 15.84
C THR A 368 -3.25 -7.14 15.12
N SER A 369 -3.18 -7.09 13.79
CA SER A 369 -4.00 -6.20 12.96
C SER A 369 -4.14 -6.71 11.54
N VAL A 370 -5.18 -6.24 10.85
CA VAL A 370 -5.32 -6.36 9.39
C VAL A 370 -5.44 -4.97 8.79
N SER A 371 -4.80 -4.71 7.64
CA SER A 371 -4.87 -3.43 6.94
C SER A 371 -5.51 -3.60 5.56
N ILE A 372 -6.69 -3.01 5.40
CA ILE A 372 -7.62 -3.31 4.29
C ILE A 372 -8.07 -2.05 3.56
N ASN A 373 -8.76 -2.22 2.42
CA ASN A 373 -9.33 -1.08 1.71
C ASN A 373 -10.54 -0.50 2.48
N PRO A 374 -10.77 0.83 2.45
CA PRO A 374 -11.83 1.48 3.21
C PRO A 374 -13.24 0.89 2.98
N ASP A 375 -13.56 0.49 1.75
CA ASP A 375 -14.85 -0.10 1.36
C ASP A 375 -15.13 -1.46 2.02
N THR A 376 -14.12 -2.13 2.56
CA THR A 376 -14.24 -3.46 3.18
C THR A 376 -14.22 -3.45 4.71
N VAL A 377 -14.12 -2.26 5.34
CA VAL A 377 -13.91 -2.09 6.79
C VAL A 377 -14.97 -2.79 7.63
N ASP A 378 -16.24 -2.45 7.44
CA ASP A 378 -17.31 -2.93 8.30
C ASP A 378 -17.49 -4.44 8.18
N ARG A 379 -17.50 -4.96 6.94
CA ARG A 379 -17.56 -6.40 6.65
C ARG A 379 -16.42 -7.17 7.32
N THR A 380 -15.19 -6.64 7.24
CA THR A 380 -14.01 -7.33 7.78
C THR A 380 -14.00 -7.29 9.31
N ARG A 381 -14.41 -6.18 9.91
CA ARG A 381 -14.53 -6.08 11.37
C ARG A 381 -15.59 -7.04 11.91
N ASP A 382 -16.74 -7.14 11.25
CA ASP A 382 -17.79 -8.10 11.60
C ASP A 382 -17.26 -9.54 11.53
N LEU A 383 -16.54 -9.88 10.46
CA LEU A 383 -15.91 -11.18 10.29
C LEU A 383 -14.94 -11.48 11.44
N ILE A 384 -14.01 -10.57 11.74
CA ILE A 384 -13.03 -10.72 12.83
C ILE A 384 -13.75 -10.90 14.16
N PHE A 385 -14.77 -10.09 14.46
CA PHE A 385 -15.54 -10.22 15.68
C PHE A 385 -16.16 -11.61 15.81
N GLN A 386 -16.77 -12.16 14.75
CA GLN A 386 -17.36 -13.50 14.79
C GLN A 386 -16.29 -14.60 14.99
N ILE A 387 -15.14 -14.48 14.34
CA ILE A 387 -14.01 -15.41 14.52
C ILE A 387 -13.54 -15.37 15.97
N GLU A 388 -13.27 -14.18 16.51
CA GLU A 388 -12.79 -14.01 17.88
C GLU A 388 -13.80 -14.50 18.91
N LYS A 389 -15.08 -14.19 18.71
CA LYS A 389 -16.17 -14.69 19.54
C LYS A 389 -16.19 -16.22 19.58
N LYS A 390 -16.09 -16.86 18.43
CA LYS A 390 -16.09 -18.33 18.32
C LYS A 390 -14.84 -18.97 18.92
N HIS A 391 -13.68 -18.33 18.81
CA HIS A 391 -12.39 -18.94 19.16
C HIS A 391 -11.88 -18.58 20.56
N PHE A 392 -12.22 -17.40 21.09
CA PHE A 392 -11.68 -16.90 22.35
C PHE A 392 -12.71 -16.80 23.48
N GLU A 393 -14.03 -16.68 23.20
CA GLU A 393 -15.04 -16.68 24.28
C GLU A 393 -15.33 -18.08 24.85
N PHE A 394 -14.94 -19.16 24.17
CA PHE A 394 -15.12 -20.54 24.65
C PHE A 394 -13.93 -21.10 25.47
N LYS A 395 -12.96 -20.26 25.83
CA LYS A 395 -11.89 -20.61 26.79
C LYS A 395 -12.15 -20.03 28.19
N LYS A 396 -13.37 -20.16 28.69
CA LYS A 396 -13.71 -19.87 30.10
C LYS A 396 -13.69 -21.12 30.95
#